data_AF-A0A382XJX0-F1
#
_entry.id   AF-A0A382XJX0-F1
#
_cell.length_a   1.000
_cell.length_b   1.000
_cell.length_c   1.000
_cell.angle_alpha   90.00
_cell.angle_beta   90.00
_cell.angle_gamma   90.00
#
_symmetry.space_group_name_H-M   'P 1'
#
loop_
_entity.id
_entity.type
_entity.pdbx_description
1 polymer ?
#
loop_
_entity_poly.entity_id
_entity_poly.type
_entity_poly.pdbx_seq_one_letter_code
_entity_poly.pdbx_strand_id
1 'polypeptide(L)'
;EGALFLWLWFEDLPITSQELYERLKARGVLVVSGHYFFPGLDEPWRHKDECIRVTYAQDDKVVQKGLSIIADEVRKAYAES
;
A
#
# COMPACT_ATOMS: atom_id res chain seq x y z
N GLU A 1 15.76 8.30 13.67
CA GLU A 1 14.97 7.39 12.82
C GLU A 1 15.35 7.66 11.38
N GLY A 2 15.81 6.63 10.65
CA GLY A 2 16.45 6.79 9.35
C GLY A 2 15.86 5.84 8.33
N ALA A 3 14.83 6.28 7.61
CA ALA A 3 14.35 5.66 6.39
C ALA A 3 13.48 6.67 5.64
N LEU A 4 13.57 6.74 4.31
CA LEU A 4 12.74 7.62 3.48
C LEU A 4 11.35 7.02 3.18
N PHE A 5 11.00 5.91 3.81
CA PHE A 5 9.80 5.13 3.52
C PHE A 5 9.10 4.62 4.79
N LEU A 6 7.79 4.47 4.67
CA LEU A 6 6.91 3.76 5.60
C LEU A 6 6.51 2.44 4.96
N TRP A 7 6.49 1.38 5.76
CA TRP A 7 5.90 0.09 5.41
C TRP A 7 4.55 -0.02 6.10
N LEU A 8 3.48 -0.09 5.30
CA LEU A 8 2.11 -0.17 5.82
C LEU A 8 1.59 -1.57 5.57
N TRP A 9 1.20 -2.25 6.64
CA TRP A 9 0.50 -3.53 6.60
C TRP A 9 -0.99 -3.29 6.90
N PHE A 10 -1.86 -3.79 6.03
CA PHE A 10 -3.30 -3.80 6.22
C PHE A 10 -3.74 -5.22 6.57
N GLU A 11 -3.83 -5.51 7.87
CA GLU A 11 -4.21 -6.83 8.37
C GLU A 11 -5.58 -7.26 7.83
N ASP A 12 -5.61 -8.45 7.22
CA ASP A 12 -6.79 -9.00 6.58
C ASP A 12 -7.31 -8.23 5.35
N LEU A 13 -6.42 -7.57 4.60
CA LEU A 13 -6.81 -6.86 3.38
C LEU A 13 -7.61 -7.77 2.45
N PRO A 14 -8.86 -7.40 2.06
CA PRO A 14 -9.70 -8.28 1.25
C PRO A 14 -9.31 -8.36 -0.22
N ILE A 15 -8.47 -7.43 -0.67
CA ILE A 15 -7.88 -7.38 -2.00
C ILE A 15 -6.36 -7.57 -1.90
N THR A 16 -5.71 -7.87 -3.03
CA THR A 16 -4.24 -7.89 -3.06
C THR A 16 -3.68 -6.46 -3.01
N SER A 17 -2.47 -6.30 -2.48
CA SER A 17 -1.74 -5.02 -2.51
C SER A 17 -1.41 -4.57 -3.94
N GLN A 18 -1.36 -5.50 -4.91
CA GLN A 18 -1.27 -5.17 -6.33
C GLN A 18 -2.57 -4.52 -6.84
N GLU A 19 -3.73 -5.04 -6.46
CA GLU A 19 -5.01 -4.42 -6.79
C GLU A 19 -5.15 -3.04 -6.12
N LEU A 20 -4.76 -2.92 -4.85
CA LEU A 20 -4.73 -1.64 -4.16
C LEU A 20 -3.82 -0.64 -4.90
N TYR A 21 -2.65 -1.07 -5.37
CA TYR A 21 -1.78 -0.24 -6.20
C TYR A 21 -2.49 0.28 -7.47
N GLU A 22 -3.21 -0.56 -8.21
CA GLU A 22 -3.91 -0.13 -9.42
C GLU A 22 -5.05 0.87 -9.09
N ARG A 23 -5.81 0.65 -8.01
CA ARG A 23 -6.83 1.60 -7.52
C ARG A 23 -6.21 2.97 -7.16
N LEU A 24 -5.07 2.97 -6.47
CA LEU A 24 -4.35 4.18 -6.09
C LEU A 24 -3.75 4.92 -7.29
N LYS A 25 -3.14 4.19 -8.22
CA LYS A 25 -2.57 4.72 -9.46
C LYS A 25 -3.63 5.43 -10.29
N ALA A 26 -4.84 4.87 -10.39
CA ALA A 26 -5.97 5.51 -11.06
C ALA A 26 -6.37 6.86 -10.42
N ARG A 27 -6.08 7.06 -9.13
CA ARG A 27 -6.30 8.32 -8.39
C ARG A 27 -5.06 9.21 -8.29
N GLY A 28 -3.99 8.89 -9.03
CA GLY A 28 -2.76 9.68 -9.09
C GLY A 28 -1.83 9.47 -7.89
N VAL A 29 -1.98 8.38 -7.13
CA VAL A 29 -1.09 8.00 -6.04
C VAL A 29 -0.28 6.78 -6.42
N LEU A 30 1.05 6.91 -6.40
CA LEU A 30 1.97 5.81 -6.71
C LEU A 30 2.62 5.30 -5.43
N VAL A 31 2.47 4.00 -5.19
CA VAL A 31 3.10 3.25 -4.10
C VAL A 31 3.78 2.01 -4.68
N VAL A 32 4.54 1.28 -3.86
CA VAL A 32 5.07 -0.03 -4.28
C VAL A 32 4.32 -1.11 -3.50
N SER A 33 3.77 -2.09 -4.22
CA SER A 33 3.15 -3.26 -3.58
C SER A 33 4.20 -4.10 -2.85
N GLY A 34 3.82 -4.63 -1.68
CA GLY A 34 4.69 -5.39 -0.80
C GLY A 34 5.16 -6.73 -1.37
N HIS A 35 4.41 -7.33 -2.29
CA HIS A 35 4.72 -8.67 -2.81
C HIS A 35 6.06 -8.72 -3.55
N TYR A 36 6.53 -7.59 -4.08
CA TYR A 36 7.84 -7.48 -4.73
C TYR A 36 9.04 -7.59 -3.77
N PHE A 37 8.83 -7.53 -2.45
CA PHE A 37 9.90 -7.53 -1.45
C PHE A 37 10.19 -8.90 -0.83
N PHE A 38 9.57 -9.97 -1.34
CA PHE A 38 9.76 -11.34 -0.85
C PHE A 38 10.29 -12.29 -1.94
N PRO A 39 11.39 -11.95 -2.66
CA PRO A 39 11.97 -12.86 -3.64
C PRO A 39 12.51 -14.13 -2.95
N GLY A 40 12.23 -15.29 -3.54
CA GLY A 40 12.68 -16.59 -3.02
C GLY A 40 11.81 -17.17 -1.90
N LEU A 41 10.66 -16.56 -1.59
CA LEU A 41 9.64 -17.18 -0.75
C LEU A 41 8.66 -17.97 -1.63
N ASP A 42 8.85 -19.30 -1.68
CA ASP A 42 8.01 -20.20 -2.47
C ASP A 42 6.70 -20.58 -1.75
N GLU A 43 6.64 -20.41 -0.43
CA GLU A 43 5.47 -20.73 0.37
C GLU A 43 4.37 -19.65 0.23
N PRO A 44 3.09 -20.04 0.12
CA PRO A 44 1.99 -19.09 0.16
C PRO A 44 1.95 -18.34 1.51
N TRP A 45 2.23 -17.04 1.47
CA TRP A 45 2.15 -16.18 2.65
C TRP A 45 1.31 -14.95 2.38
N ARG A 46 0.08 -14.91 2.93
CA ARG A 46 -0.89 -13.84 2.71
C ARG A 46 -0.32 -12.44 2.98
N HIS A 47 0.47 -12.28 4.03
CA HIS A 47 1.05 -11.00 4.45
C HIS A 47 1.84 -10.29 3.33
N LYS A 48 2.49 -11.05 2.43
CA LYS A 48 3.23 -10.47 1.30
C LYS A 48 2.31 -9.65 0.38
N ASP A 49 1.04 -10.03 0.32
CA ASP A 49 0.02 -9.40 -0.50
C ASP A 49 -0.79 -8.33 0.27
N GLU A 50 -0.48 -8.05 1.54
CA GLU A 50 -1.23 -7.11 2.39
C GLU A 50 -0.47 -5.80 2.70
N CYS A 51 0.73 -5.66 2.16
CA CYS A 51 1.61 -4.54 2.48
C CYS A 51 1.82 -3.59 1.30
N ILE A 52 2.06 -2.31 1.58
CA ILE A 52 2.58 -1.34 0.61
C ILE A 52 3.76 -0.56 1.21
N ARG A 53 4.69 -0.15 0.36
CA ARG A 53 5.75 0.79 0.70
C ARG A 53 5.39 2.19 0.21
N VAL A 54 5.41 3.16 1.11
CA VAL A 54 5.12 4.58 0.84
C VAL A 54 6.38 5.41 1.09
N THR A 55 6.76 6.25 0.14
CA THR A 55 7.84 7.24 0.33
C THR A 55 7.24 8.54 0.86
N TYR A 56 7.85 9.15 1.87
CA TYR A 56 7.35 10.39 2.49
C TYR A 56 8.33 11.57 2.38
N ALA A 57 9.22 11.53 1.39
CA ALA A 57 10.25 12.54 1.14
C ALA A 57 9.76 13.79 0.38
N GLN A 58 8.46 13.90 0.10
CA GLN A 58 7.84 15.05 -0.57
C GLN A 58 7.27 16.04 0.45
N ASP A 59 6.86 17.23 -0.01
CA ASP A 59 6.18 18.22 0.83
C ASP A 59 4.98 17.65 1.58
N ASP A 60 4.80 18.09 2.83
CA ASP A 60 3.74 17.62 3.74
C ASP A 60 2.35 17.61 3.10
N LYS A 61 2.03 18.63 2.31
CA LYS A 61 0.73 18.73 1.62
C LYS A 61 0.52 17.61 0.61
N VAL A 62 1.57 17.22 -0.10
CA VAL A 62 1.52 16.13 -1.09
C VAL A 62 1.39 14.80 -0.38
N VAL A 63 2.18 14.60 0.68
CA VAL A 63 2.13 13.39 1.52
C VAL A 63 0.74 13.24 2.16
N GLN A 64 0.18 14.29 2.75
CA GLN A 64 -1.17 14.28 3.34
C GLN A 64 -2.26 13.92 2.31
N LYS A 65 -2.20 14.51 1.11
CA LYS A 65 -3.15 14.17 0.03
C LYS A 65 -3.03 12.71 -0.39
N GLY A 66 -1.81 12.20 -0.55
CA GLY A 66 -1.55 10.81 -0.89
C GLY A 66 -2.08 9.84 0.17
N LEU A 67 -1.79 10.12 1.45
CA LEU A 67 -2.27 9.31 2.57
C LEU A 67 -3.80 9.34 2.70
N SER A 68 -4.46 10.46 2.41
CA SER A 68 -5.93 10.54 2.40
C SER A 68 -6.52 9.62 1.33
N ILE A 69 -5.95 9.61 0.12
CA ILE A 69 -6.40 8.74 -0.97
C ILE A 69 -6.15 7.26 -0.63
N ILE A 70 -5.00 6.94 0.00
CA ILE A 70 -4.71 5.60 0.51
C ILE A 70 -5.77 5.16 1.51
N ALA A 71 -6.05 5.98 2.51
CA ALA A 71 -7.05 5.66 3.53
C ALA A 71 -8.45 5.45 2.93
N ASP A 72 -8.84 6.24 1.93
CA ASP A 72 -10.11 6.07 1.23
C ASP A 72 -10.21 4.74 0.48
N GLU A 73 -9.21 4.38 -0.33
CA GLU A 73 -9.23 3.13 -1.09
C GLU A 73 -9.15 1.89 -0.19
N VAL A 74 -8.37 1.97 0.90
CA VAL A 74 -8.33 0.90 1.90
C VAL A 74 -9.71 0.72 2.56
N ARG A 75 -10.35 1.81 3.01
CA ARG A 75 -11.71 1.72 3.60
C ARG A 75 -12.73 1.13 2.63
N LYS A 76 -12.68 1.51 1.34
CA LYS A 76 -13.57 0.93 0.32
C LYS A 76 -13.35 -0.57 0.17
N ALA A 77 -12.08 -1.00 0.09
CA ALA A 77 -11.75 -2.42 -0.02
C ALA A 77 -12.35 -3.22 1.15
N TYR A 78 -12.24 -2.73 2.39
CA TYR A 78 -12.85 -3.37 3.56
C TYR A 78 -14.39 -3.32 3.58
N ALA A 79 -15.01 -2.29 3.00
CA ALA A 79 -16.47 -2.15 3.01
C ALA A 79 -17.17 -2.97 1.91
N GLU A 80 -16.44 -3.33 0.84
CA GLU A 80 -16.94 -4.13 -0.29
C GLU A 80 -16.90 -5.65 -0.03
N SER A 81 -16.50 -6.06 1.19
CA SER A 81 -16.18 -7.45 1.58
C SER A 81 -17.21 -8.08 2.51
#